data_AF-A0A226I781-F1
#
_entry.id   AF-A0A226I781-F1
#
_cell.length_a   1.000
_cell.length_b   1.000
_cell.length_c   1.000
_cell.angle_alpha   90.00
_cell.angle_beta   90.00
_cell.angle_gamma   90.00
#
_symmetry.space_group_name_H-M   'P 1'
#
loop_
_entity.id
_entity.type
_entity.pdbx_description
1 polymer ?
#
loop_
_entity_poly.entity_id
_entity_poly.type
_entity_poly.pdbx_seq_one_letter_code
_entity_poly.pdbx_strand_id
1 'polypeptide(L)'
;MDELGAVFLVLLLLVFIVSNIMFSRKLKNSDGNHFKLKIIFFFSCIITITLVFIAFFIFESSLDIAISKLRIENEYAQRITKLLIILPLNSIANYFLAKFYLKKTKRTNEIELIGKE
;
A
#
# COMPACT_ATOMS: atom_id res chain seq x y z
N MET A 1 -15.82 13.42 11.67
CA MET A 1 -14.53 12.77 11.95
C MET A 1 -14.03 13.31 13.26
N ASP A 2 -13.87 12.43 14.22
CA ASP A 2 -13.17 12.63 15.48
C ASP A 2 -11.64 12.68 15.27
N GLU A 3 -10.93 13.24 16.24
CA GLU A 3 -9.49 13.55 16.16
C GLU A 3 -8.65 12.34 15.75
N LEU A 4 -8.96 11.16 16.28
CA LEU A 4 -8.28 9.90 15.94
C LEU A 4 -8.47 9.51 14.48
N GLY A 5 -9.67 9.72 13.94
CA GLY A 5 -9.97 9.45 12.53
C GLY A 5 -9.20 10.39 11.61
N ALA A 6 -9.03 11.65 12.01
CA ALA A 6 -8.20 12.61 11.28
C ALA A 6 -6.73 12.20 11.27
N VAL A 7 -6.18 11.80 12.42
CA VAL A 7 -4.80 11.27 12.52
C VAL A 7 -4.61 10.06 11.61
N PHE A 8 -5.57 9.13 11.60
CA PHE A 8 -5.52 7.96 10.73
C PHE A 8 -5.45 8.33 9.26
N LEU A 9 -6.31 9.24 8.82
CA LEU A 9 -6.36 9.68 7.42
C LEU A 9 -5.06 10.36 7.00
N VAL A 10 -4.47 11.18 7.87
CA VAL A 10 -3.16 11.82 7.65
C VAL A 10 -2.05 10.78 7.51
N LEU A 11 -2.00 9.77 8.39
CA LEU A 11 -1.01 8.71 8.31
C LEU A 11 -1.15 7.88 7.03
N LEU A 12 -2.38 7.60 6.61
CA LEU A 12 -2.66 6.84 5.40
C LEU A 12 -2.25 7.63 4.14
N LEU A 13 -2.52 8.94 4.11
CA LEU A 13 -2.02 9.85 3.08
C LEU A 13 -0.49 9.91 3.06
N LEU A 14 0.17 9.94 4.22
CA LEU A 14 1.63 9.91 4.30
C LEU A 14 2.20 8.63 3.68
N VAL A 15 1.67 7.46 4.04
CA VAL A 15 2.09 6.18 3.44
C VAL A 15 1.89 6.20 1.93
N PHE A 16 0.76 6.73 1.45
CA PHE A 16 0.47 6.87 0.03
C PHE A 16 1.47 7.77 -0.69
N ILE A 17 1.73 8.97 -0.16
CA ILE A 17 2.67 9.95 -0.74
C ILE A 17 4.09 9.39 -0.74
N VAL A 18 4.55 8.86 0.39
CA VAL A 18 5.90 8.29 0.54
C VAL A 18 6.12 7.13 -0.43
N SER A 19 5.14 6.24 -0.59
CA SER A 19 5.22 5.12 -1.54
C SER A 19 5.40 5.61 -2.98
N ASN A 20 4.60 6.60 -3.39
CA ASN A 20 4.68 7.19 -4.74
C ASN A 20 5.99 7.94 -4.99
N ILE A 21 6.49 8.69 -4.00
CA ILE A 21 7.77 9.39 -4.08
C ILE A 21 8.91 8.37 -4.18
N MET A 22 8.91 7.33 -3.34
CA MET A 22 9.95 6.30 -3.34
C MET A 22 9.99 5.55 -4.67
N PHE A 23 8.83 5.20 -5.23
CA PHE A 23 8.73 4.58 -6.56
C PHE A 23 9.26 5.52 -7.65
N SER A 24 8.83 6.78 -7.65
CA SER A 24 9.28 7.77 -8.64
C SER A 24 10.78 8.02 -8.60
N ARG A 25 11.39 8.05 -7.40
CA ARG A 25 12.85 8.17 -7.24
C ARG A 25 13.58 6.96 -7.80
N LYS A 26 13.12 5.74 -7.50
CA LYS A 26 13.72 4.50 -8.02
C LYS A 26 13.60 4.39 -9.55
N LEU A 27 12.51 4.91 -10.11
CA LEU A 27 12.25 4.88 -11.55
C LEU A 27 13.07 5.91 -12.34
N LYS A 28 13.41 7.06 -11.73
CA LYS A 28 14.29 8.08 -12.36
C LYS A 28 15.71 7.55 -12.61
N ASN A 29 16.15 6.54 -11.85
CA ASN A 29 17.44 5.88 -12.06
C ASN A 29 17.42 4.86 -13.23
N SER A 30 16.30 4.75 -13.96
CA SER A 30 16.14 3.89 -15.13
C SER A 30 15.89 4.79 -16.34
N ASP A 31 16.70 4.68 -17.39
CA ASP A 31 16.54 5.51 -18.59
C ASP A 31 15.16 5.30 -19.24
N GLY A 32 14.47 6.39 -19.59
CA GLY A 32 13.18 6.37 -20.28
C GLY A 32 12.11 7.34 -19.74
N ASN A 33 11.13 7.67 -20.59
CA ASN A 33 10.00 8.51 -20.21
C ASN A 33 8.92 7.69 -19.48
N HIS A 34 9.10 7.49 -18.17
CA HIS A 34 8.30 6.57 -17.36
C HIS A 34 7.00 7.15 -16.78
N PHE A 35 6.44 8.20 -17.38
CA PHE A 35 5.24 8.87 -16.88
C PHE A 35 4.04 7.92 -16.75
N LYS A 36 3.84 7.03 -17.74
CA LYS A 36 2.78 6.01 -17.71
C LYS A 36 2.88 5.08 -16.50
N LEU A 37 4.10 4.64 -16.15
CA LEU A 37 4.34 3.76 -15.00
C LEU A 37 4.03 4.46 -13.67
N LYS A 38 4.32 5.76 -13.55
CA LYS A 38 3.98 6.54 -12.35
C LYS A 38 2.47 6.61 -12.14
N ILE A 39 1.70 6.85 -13.20
CA ILE A 39 0.23 6.87 -13.14
C ILE A 39 -0.32 5.50 -12.75
N ILE A 40 0.17 4.43 -13.38
CA ILE A 40 -0.29 3.06 -13.07
C ILE A 40 0.00 2.72 -11.61
N PHE A 41 1.20 3.05 -11.11
CA PHE A 41 1.56 2.82 -9.72
C PHE A 41 0.69 3.63 -8.74
N PHE A 42 0.41 4.89 -9.07
CA PHE A 42 -0.48 5.74 -8.28
C PHE A 42 -1.87 5.11 -8.10
N PHE A 43 -2.52 4.67 -9.19
CA PHE A 43 -3.80 3.97 -9.11
C PHE A 43 -3.70 2.63 -8.38
N SER A 44 -2.59 1.91 -8.57
CA SER A 44 -2.34 0.66 -7.85
C SER A 44 -2.28 0.86 -6.33
N CYS A 45 -1.71 1.96 -5.84
CA CYS A 45 -1.71 2.27 -4.41
C CYS A 45 -3.14 2.52 -3.88
N ILE A 46 -4.00 3.19 -4.65
CA ILE A 46 -5.42 3.39 -4.27
C ILE A 46 -6.13 2.04 -4.18
N ILE A 47 -5.96 1.19 -5.19
CA ILE A 47 -6.55 -0.16 -5.21
C ILE A 47 -6.05 -0.99 -4.02
N THR A 48 -4.77 -0.86 -3.68
CA THR A 48 -4.15 -1.59 -2.55
C THR A 48 -4.74 -1.18 -1.22
N ILE A 49 -4.93 0.13 -1.00
CA ILE A 49 -5.60 0.65 0.19
C ILE A 49 -6.98 0.01 0.31
N THR A 50 -7.78 0.05 -0.76
CA THR A 50 -9.13 -0.54 -0.78
C THR A 50 -9.10 -2.04 -0.49
N LEU A 51 -8.19 -2.79 -1.10
CA LEU A 51 -8.05 -4.23 -0.86
C LEU A 51 -7.65 -4.55 0.58
N VAL A 52 -6.75 -3.77 1.18
CA VAL A 52 -6.34 -3.95 2.59
C VAL A 52 -7.52 -3.69 3.52
N PHE A 53 -8.33 -2.66 3.25
CA PHE A 53 -9.55 -2.41 4.04
C PHE A 53 -10.57 -3.54 3.90
N ILE A 54 -10.83 -4.03 2.69
CA ILE A 54 -11.76 -5.14 2.45
C ILE A 54 -11.27 -6.40 3.16
N ALA A 55 -9.98 -6.76 2.99
CA ALA A 55 -9.39 -7.92 3.64
C ALA A 55 -9.45 -7.82 5.16
N PHE A 56 -9.17 -6.63 5.70
CA PHE A 56 -9.28 -6.36 7.13
C PHE A 56 -10.72 -6.52 7.63
N PHE A 57 -11.72 -6.01 6.90
CA PHE A 57 -13.13 -6.13 7.27
C PHE A 57 -13.63 -7.59 7.25
N ILE A 58 -13.23 -8.36 6.24
CA ILE A 58 -13.55 -9.80 6.15
C ILE A 58 -12.89 -10.56 7.32
N PHE A 59 -11.63 -10.24 7.62
CA PHE A 59 -10.89 -10.86 8.72
C PHE A 59 -11.51 -10.50 10.07
N GLU A 60 -11.84 -9.24 10.30
CA GLU A 60 -12.54 -8.78 11.50
C GLU A 60 -13.88 -9.52 11.64
N SER A 61 -14.70 -9.55 10.59
CA SER A 61 -16.00 -10.26 10.60
C SER A 61 -15.85 -11.76 10.91
N SER A 62 -14.78 -12.38 10.40
CA SER A 62 -14.50 -13.80 10.62
C SER A 62 -13.96 -14.07 12.03
N LEU A 63 -13.18 -13.15 12.58
CA LEU A 63 -12.69 -13.21 13.95
C LEU A 63 -13.75 -12.85 14.98
N ASP A 64 -14.69 -11.96 14.68
CA ASP A 64 -15.77 -11.58 15.60
C ASP A 64 -16.68 -12.80 15.90
N ILE A 65 -16.86 -13.66 14.89
CA ILE A 65 -17.54 -14.97 15.02
C ILE A 65 -16.75 -15.91 15.95
N ALA A 66 -15.42 -15.80 16.03
CA ALA A 66 -14.53 -16.69 16.79
C ALA A 66 -14.09 -16.15 18.17
N ILE A 67 -14.03 -14.82 18.36
CA ILE A 67 -13.36 -14.12 19.47
C ILE A 67 -14.38 -13.35 20.35
N SER A 68 -15.69 -13.56 20.17
CA SER A 68 -16.78 -13.02 21.01
C SER A 68 -16.56 -13.04 22.55
N LYS A 69 -15.58 -13.81 23.07
CA LYS A 69 -15.16 -13.85 24.48
C LYS A 69 -14.06 -12.86 24.92
N LEU A 70 -13.32 -12.21 24.03
CA LEU A 70 -12.19 -11.30 24.34
C LEU A 70 -12.51 -9.84 23.99
N ARG A 71 -13.69 -9.39 24.41
CA ARG A 71 -14.20 -8.05 24.11
C ARG A 71 -13.30 -7.01 24.76
N ILE A 72 -12.47 -6.34 23.96
CA ILE A 72 -11.73 -5.14 24.39
C ILE A 72 -12.78 -4.04 24.56
N GLU A 73 -13.18 -3.72 25.79
CA GLU A 73 -14.27 -2.76 26.03
C GLU A 73 -13.90 -1.30 25.67
N ASN A 74 -12.61 -1.01 25.49
CA ASN A 74 -12.13 0.33 25.16
C ASN A 74 -12.09 0.57 23.63
N GLU A 75 -13.03 1.37 23.14
CA GLU A 75 -13.16 1.76 21.72
C GLU A 75 -11.90 2.43 21.15
N TYR A 76 -11.21 3.26 21.94
CA TYR A 76 -9.94 3.88 21.51
C TYR A 76 -8.85 2.82 21.31
N ALA A 77 -8.74 1.87 22.24
CA ALA A 77 -7.76 0.79 22.14
C ALA A 77 -8.04 -0.10 20.91
N GLN A 78 -9.31 -0.39 20.62
CA GLN A 78 -9.69 -1.10 19.40
C GLN A 78 -9.25 -0.34 18.15
N ARG A 79 -9.56 0.96 18.05
CA ARG A 79 -9.23 1.77 16.87
C ARG A 79 -7.72 1.91 16.66
N ILE A 80 -6.94 2.09 17.73
CA ILE A 80 -5.47 2.10 17.67
C ILE A 80 -4.94 0.75 17.18
N THR A 81 -5.50 -0.36 17.66
CA THR A 81 -5.10 -1.71 17.23
C THR A 81 -5.38 -1.93 15.74
N LYS A 82 -6.55 -1.50 15.24
CA LYS A 82 -6.86 -1.55 13.79
C LYS A 82 -5.82 -0.74 12.99
N LEU A 83 -5.47 0.43 13.49
CA LEU A 83 -4.47 1.32 12.90
C LEU A 83 -3.10 0.67 12.78
N LEU A 84 -2.65 0.03 13.87
CA LEU A 84 -1.39 -0.70 13.94
C LEU A 84 -1.31 -1.92 13.02
N ILE A 85 -2.45 -2.48 12.60
CA ILE A 85 -2.49 -3.61 11.66
C ILE A 85 -2.56 -3.12 10.21
N ILE A 86 -3.46 -2.17 9.93
CA ILE A 86 -3.73 -1.68 8.56
C ILE A 86 -2.52 -0.94 7.98
N LEU A 87 -1.86 -0.07 8.75
CA LEU A 87 -0.75 0.74 8.23
C LEU A 87 0.45 -0.12 7.79
N PRO A 88 0.95 -1.09 8.58
CA PRO A 88 2.02 -1.98 8.14
C PRO A 88 1.62 -2.84 6.95
N LEU A 89 0.41 -3.41 6.94
CA LEU A 89 -0.08 -4.23 5.82
C LEU A 89 -0.09 -3.44 4.51
N ASN A 90 -0.64 -2.22 4.54
CA ASN A 90 -0.67 -1.35 3.37
C ASN A 90 0.75 -0.93 2.93
N SER A 91 1.64 -0.65 3.88
CA SER A 91 3.04 -0.31 3.58
C SER A 91 3.78 -1.47 2.92
N ILE A 92 3.60 -2.70 3.42
CA ILE A 92 4.18 -3.92 2.88
C ILE A 92 3.65 -4.19 1.47
N ALA A 93 2.33 -4.11 1.28
CA ALA A 93 1.71 -4.34 -0.02
C ALA A 93 2.20 -3.34 -1.09
N ASN A 94 2.24 -2.05 -0.75
CA ASN A 94 2.77 -1.00 -1.64
C ASN A 94 4.26 -1.21 -1.96
N TYR A 95 5.06 -1.66 -0.98
CA TYR A 95 6.47 -1.98 -1.20
C TYR A 95 6.65 -3.15 -2.18
N PHE A 96 5.88 -4.23 -2.01
CA PHE A 96 5.93 -5.39 -2.91
C PHE A 96 5.50 -5.02 -4.33
N LEU A 97 4.43 -4.23 -4.48
CA LEU A 97 4.01 -3.69 -5.78
C LEU A 97 5.11 -2.87 -6.43
N ALA A 98 5.71 -1.94 -5.70
CA ALA A 98 6.80 -1.11 -6.20
C ALA A 98 7.97 -1.97 -6.71
N LYS A 99 8.36 -3.00 -5.93
CA LYS A 99 9.41 -3.95 -6.30
C LYS A 99 9.05 -4.75 -7.55
N PHE A 100 7.80 -5.20 -7.66
CA PHE A 100 7.30 -5.96 -8.81
C PHE A 100 7.33 -5.15 -10.10
N TYR A 101 6.79 -3.92 -10.07
CA TYR A 101 6.78 -3.02 -11.23
C TYR A 101 8.21 -2.67 -11.68
N LEU A 102 9.10 -2.31 -10.75
CA LEU A 102 10.50 -1.99 -11.09
C LEU A 102 11.24 -3.20 -11.68
N LYS A 103 11.00 -4.41 -11.16
CA LYS A 103 11.60 -5.64 -11.71
C LYS A 103 11.14 -5.90 -13.14
N LYS A 104 9.86 -5.64 -13.44
CA LYS A 104 9.30 -5.80 -14.79
C LYS A 104 9.94 -4.83 -15.77
N THR A 105 10.09 -3.55 -15.39
CA THR A 105 10.74 -2.53 -16.23
C THR A 105 12.19 -2.88 -16.55
N LYS A 106 12.98 -3.35 -15.57
CA LYS A 106 14.37 -3.77 -15.82
C LYS A 106 14.49 -4.88 -16.87
N ARG A 107 13.64 -5.90 -16.79
CA ARG A 107 13.61 -7.00 -17.78
C ARG A 107 13.26 -6.52 -19.18
N THR A 108 12.32 -5.59 -19.32
CA THR A 108 11.95 -5.06 -20.64
C THR A 108 13.10 -4.27 -21.26
N ASN A 109 13.80 -3.45 -20.48
CA ASN A 109 14.98 -2.71 -20.98
C ASN A 109 16.12 -3.66 -21.37
N GLU A 110 16.36 -4.74 -20.61
CA GLU A 110 17.36 -5.77 -20.98
C GLU A 110 17.02 -6.45 -22.32
N ILE A 111 15.74 -6.78 -22.56
CA ILE A 111 15.30 -7.40 -23.83
C ILE A 111 15.40 -6.41 -25.00
N GLU A 112 15.08 -5.12 -24.79
CA GLU A 112 15.26 -4.07 -25.80
C GLU A 112 16.72 -3.80 -26.14
N LEU A 113 17.65 -3.94 -25.18
CA LEU A 113 19.08 -3.84 -25.41
C LEU A 113 19.61 -5.02 -26.25
N ILE A 114 19.14 -6.24 -25.99
CA ILE A 114 19.54 -7.44 -26.75
C ILE A 114 19.03 -7.40 -28.20
N GLY A 115 17.85 -6.82 -28.46
CA GLY A 115 17.29 -6.71 -29.81
C GLY A 115 17.86 -5.57 -30.68
N LYS A 116 18.79 -4.78 -30.14
CA LYS A 116 19.48 -3.68 -30.85
C LYS A 116 20.93 -3.99 -31.21
N GLU A 117 21.46 -5.14 -30.79
CA GLU A 117 22.76 -5.67 -31.23
C GLU A 117 22.64 -6.44 -32.55
#